data_AF-Q4SD82-F1
#
_entry.id   AF-Q4SD82-F1
#
_cell.length_a   1.000
_cell.length_b   1.000
_cell.length_c   1.000
_cell.angle_alpha   90.00
_cell.angle_beta   90.00
_cell.angle_gamma   90.00
#
_symmetry.space_group_name_H-M   'P 1'
#
loop_
_entity.id
_entity.type
_entity.pdbx_description
1 polymer ?
#
loop_
_entity_poly.entity_id
_entity_poly.type
_entity_poly.pdbx_seq_one_letter_code
_entity_poly.pdbx_strand_id
1 'polypeptide(L)' 'MAHGVFSEYQFKPGHLECVDISGLSDMDKIQDYLRELTGARTVPRVFIGDKCVGGGSDVADLHESGELKDMLQSLGALQ' A
#
# COMPACT_ATOMS: atom_id res chain seq x y z
N MET A 1 -2.23 11.18 -2.00
CA MET A 1 -1.06 10.30 -1.72
C MET A 1 -1.52 9.22 -0.76
N ALA A 2 -1.12 7.95 -0.95
CA ALA A 2 -1.66 6.81 -0.18
C ALA A 2 -1.63 6.99 1.35
N HIS A 3 -0.61 7.66 1.89
CA HIS A 3 -0.51 7.95 3.32
C HIS A 3 -1.69 8.77 3.87
N GLY A 4 -2.21 9.72 3.09
CA GLY A 4 -3.38 10.52 3.51
C GLY A 4 -4.63 9.65 3.67
N VAL A 5 -4.89 8.77 2.72
CA VAL A 5 -6.01 7.83 2.76
C VAL A 5 -5.92 6.92 4.00
N PHE A 6 -4.74 6.35 4.28
CA PHE A 6 -4.60 5.44 5.41
C PHE A 6 -4.72 6.12 6.78
N SER A 7 -4.53 7.45 6.87
CA SER A 7 -4.75 8.19 8.11
C SER A 7 -6.22 8.27 8.53
N GLU A 8 -7.16 7.96 7.63
CA GLU A 8 -8.60 7.94 7.92
C GLU A 8 -9.07 6.64 8.59
N TYR A 9 -8.19 5.63 8.67
CA TYR A 9 -8.51 4.32 9.22
C TYR A 9 -7.80 4.11 10.57
N GLN A 10 -8.48 3.45 11.50
CA GLN A 10 -7.88 2.99 12.74
C GLN A 10 -7.42 1.54 12.58
N PHE A 11 -6.12 1.35 12.39
CA PHE A 11 -5.52 0.03 12.28
C PHE A 11 -5.25 -0.59 13.65
N LYS A 12 -5.40 -1.91 13.73
CA LYS A 12 -4.87 -2.67 14.86
C LYS A 12 -3.34 -2.55 14.90
N PRO A 13 -2.71 -2.63 16.09
CA PRO A 13 -1.26 -2.65 16.19
C PRO A 13 -0.63 -3.69 15.25
N GLY A 14 0.39 -3.28 14.50
CA GLY A 14 1.11 -4.14 13.55
C GLY A 14 0.40 -4.41 12.21
N HIS A 15 -0.78 -3.82 11.96
CA HIS A 15 -1.53 -4.05 10.71
C HIS A 15 -1.34 -2.93 9.65
N LEU A 16 -0.42 -2.00 9.90
CA LEU A 16 0.03 -1.01 8.94
C LEU A 16 1.55 -0.83 9.09
N GLU A 17 2.28 -1.03 8.00
CA GLU A 17 3.72 -0.81 7.93
C GLU A 17 4.06 0.05 6.71
N CYS A 18 4.97 1.00 6.89
CA CYS A 18 5.48 1.86 5.84
C CYS A 18 6.99 1.72 5.76
N VAL A 19 7.50 1.33 4.60
CA VAL A 19 8.93 1.17 4.35
C VAL A 19 9.38 2.26 3.38
N ASP A 20 10.15 3.24 3.87
CA ASP A 20 10.78 4.24 3.01
C ASP A 20 12.05 3.68 2.37
N ILE A 21 11.99 3.49 1.06
CA ILE A 21 13.12 2.97 0.28
C ILE A 21 14.07 4.05 -0.23
N SER A 22 13.72 5.34 -0.07
CA SER A 22 14.44 6.47 -0.67
C SER A 22 15.88 6.62 -0.15
N GLY A 23 16.14 6.14 1.07
CA GLY A 23 17.45 6.17 1.72
C GLY A 23 18.26 4.88 1.57
N LEU A 24 17.74 3.85 0.90
CA LEU A 24 18.41 2.56 0.78
C LEU A 24 19.42 2.56 -0.36
N SER A 25 20.61 2.01 -0.12
CA SER A 25 21.70 1.94 -1.12
C SER A 25 21.33 1.13 -2.37
N ASP A 26 20.32 0.29 -2.27
CA ASP A 26 19.82 -0.61 -3.30
C ASP A 26 18.40 -0.25 -3.78
N MET A 27 17.95 0.99 -3.55
CA MET A 27 16.64 1.51 -3.99
C MET A 27 16.32 1.15 -5.44
N ASP A 28 17.26 1.31 -6.38
CA ASP A 28 17.03 1.00 -7.79
C ASP A 28 16.71 -0.49 -8.02
N LYS A 29 17.42 -1.40 -7.33
CA LYS A 29 17.16 -2.84 -7.40
C LYS A 29 15.80 -3.18 -6.81
N ILE A 30 15.43 -2.53 -5.71
CA ILE A 30 14.12 -2.70 -5.07
C ILE A 30 13.01 -2.25 -6.02
N GLN A 31 13.15 -1.08 -6.65
CA GLN A 31 12.17 -0.57 -7.62
C GLN A 31 12.06 -1.46 -8.86
N ASP A 32 13.17 -2.01 -9.35
CA ASP A 32 13.16 -2.95 -10.47
C ASP A 32 12.46 -4.26 -10.11
N TYR A 33 12.70 -4.79 -8.90
CA TYR A 33 11.99 -5.96 -8.40
C TYR A 33 10.49 -5.68 -8.19
N LEU A 34 10.12 -4.51 -7.68
CA LEU A 34 8.72 -4.09 -7.57
C LEU A 34 8.05 -3.99 -8.94
N ARG A 35 8.76 -3.53 -9.98
CA ARG A 35 8.24 -3.53 -11.35
C ARG A 35 7.96 -4.95 -11.85
N GLU A 36 8.85 -5.90 -11.59
CA GLU A 36 8.66 -7.30 -11.95
C GLU A 36 7.47 -7.93 -11.21
N LEU A 37 7.34 -7.64 -9.91
CA LEU A 37 6.31 -8.20 -9.05
C LEU A 37 4.93 -7.57 -9.24
N THR A 38 4.87 -6.24 -9.43
CA THR A 38 3.61 -5.47 -9.39
C THR A 38 3.29 -4.76 -10.71
N GLY A 39 4.14 -4.90 -11.74
CA GLY A 39 3.98 -4.23 -13.03
C GLY A 39 4.34 -2.74 -13.05
N ALA A 40 4.81 -2.15 -11.95
CA ALA A 40 5.13 -0.73 -11.86
C ALA A 40 6.36 -0.45 -11.00
N ARG A 41 7.23 0.46 -11.47
CA ARG A 41 8.47 0.86 -10.79
C ARG A 41 8.27 1.97 -9.75
N THR A 42 7.15 2.69 -9.82
CA THR A 42 6.92 3.93 -9.07
C THR A 42 6.48 3.65 -7.63
N VAL A 43 6.90 4.50 -6.70
CA VAL A 43 6.40 4.50 -5.32
C VAL A 43 5.26 5.52 -5.14
N PRO A 44 4.32 5.30 -4.21
CA PRO A 44 4.19 4.10 -3.37
C PRO A 44 3.77 2.87 -4.18
N ARG A 45 4.13 1.67 -3.69
CA ARG A 45 3.50 0.39 -4.03
C ARG A 45 2.82 -0.13 -2.76
N VAL A 46 1.53 -0.40 -2.83
CA VAL A 46 0.71 -0.74 -1.67
C VAL A 46 0.27 -2.19 -1.77
N PHE A 47 0.46 -2.93 -0.68
CA PHE A 47 0.04 -4.30 -0.53
C PHE A 47 -0.99 -4.40 0.59
N ILE A 48 -2.04 -5.18 0.37
CA ILE A 48 -3.07 -5.49 1.36
C ILE A 48 -3.16 -7.01 1.43
N GLY A 49 -2.75 -7.57 2.58
CA GLY A 49 -2.45 -9.01 2.66
C GLY A 49 -1.25 -9.35 1.77
N ASP A 50 -1.43 -10.31 0.87
CA ASP A 50 -0.42 -10.76 -0.10
C ASP A 50 -0.57 -10.11 -1.49
N LYS A 51 -1.60 -9.26 -1.68
CA LYS A 51 -1.94 -8.67 -2.98
C LYS A 51 -1.45 -7.24 -3.10
N CYS A 52 -0.73 -6.94 -4.18
CA CYS A 52 -0.48 -5.56 -4.59
C CYS A 52 -1.78 -4.92 -5.13
N VAL A 53 -2.16 -3.77 -4.57
CA VAL A 53 -3.35 -3.00 -4.99
C VAL A 53 -3.00 -1.77 -5.84
N GLY A 54 -1.70 -1.53 -6.06
CA GLY A 54 -1.23 -0.47 -6.95
C GLY A 54 -0.50 0.65 -6.22
N GLY A 55 -0.65 1.87 -6.75
CA GLY A 55 -0.02 3.08 -6.25
C GLY A 55 -0.98 4.01 -5.52
N GLY A 56 -0.56 5.28 -5.40
CA GLY A 56 -1.33 6.27 -4.64
C GLY A 56 -2.70 6.59 -5.25
N SER A 57 -2.81 6.60 -6.58
CA SER A 57 -4.08 6.82 -7.28
C SER A 57 -5.01 5.62 -7.14
N ASP A 58 -4.49 4.40 -7.39
CA ASP A 58 -5.29 3.18 -7.26
C ASP A 58 -5.88 3.02 -5.84
N VAL A 59 -5.11 3.37 -4.80
CA VAL A 59 -5.59 3.37 -3.41
C VAL A 59 -6.66 4.45 -3.15
N ALA A 60 -6.54 5.62 -3.77
CA ALA A 60 -7.56 6.65 -3.66
C ALA A 60 -8.87 6.20 -4.31
N ASP A 61 -8.80 5.61 -5.51
CA ASP A 61 -9.97 5.10 -6.21
C ASP A 61 -10.66 3.98 -5.42
N LEU A 62 -9.89 3.05 -4.83
CA LEU A 62 -10.42 1.99 -3.94
C LEU A 62 -11.03 2.53 -2.65
N HIS A 63 -10.49 3.63 -2.12
CA HIS A 63 -11.06 4.30 -0.96
C HIS A 63 -12.40 4.96 -1.31
N GLU A 64 -12.44 5.71 -2.40
CA GLU A 64 -13.65 6.39 -2.88
C GLU A 64 -14.77 5.40 -3.24
N SER A 65 -14.43 4.22 -3.77
CA SER A 65 -15.41 3.16 -4.05
C SER A 65 -15.92 2.42 -2.80
N GLY A 66 -15.23 2.57 -1.66
CA GLY A 66 -15.48 1.81 -0.43
C GLY A 66 -14.80 0.44 -0.37
N GLU A 67 -14.29 -0.08 -1.50
CA GLU A 67 -13.67 -1.40 -1.59
C GLU A 67 -12.45 -1.53 -0.66
N LEU A 68 -11.67 -0.46 -0.50
CA LEU A 68 -10.52 -0.45 0.40
C LEU A 68 -10.92 -0.81 1.83
N LYS A 69 -12.03 -0.21 2.32
CA LYS A 69 -12.51 -0.47 3.67
C LYS A 69 -12.94 -1.92 3.84
N ASP A 70 -13.67 -2.45 2.86
CA ASP A 70 -14.14 -3.83 2.86
C ASP A 70 -12.98 -4.83 2.88
N MET A 71 -11.92 -4.58 2.10
CA MET A 71 -10.70 -5.38 2.10
C MET A 71 -10.02 -5.37 3.48
N LEU A 72 -9.84 -4.19 4.08
CA LEU A 72 -9.20 -4.03 5.38
C LEU A 72 -10.01 -4.68 6.51
N GLN A 73 -11.34 -4.58 6.46
CA GLN A 73 -12.23 -5.25 7.43
C GLN A 73 -12.22 -6.76 7.26
N SER A 74 -12.23 -7.26 6.01
CA SER A 74 -12.20 -8.70 5.72
C SER A 74 -10.93 -9.37 6.24
N LEU A 75 -9.80 -8.66 6.24
CA LEU A 75 -8.54 -9.11 6.84
C LEU A 75 -8.46 -8.87 8.35
N GLY A 76 -9.47 -8.23 8.94
CA GLY A 76 -9.47 -7.87 10.36
C GLY A 76 -8.38 -6.87 10.72
N ALA A 77 -7.94 -6.03 9.78
CA ALA A 77 -6.85 -5.06 9.99
C ALA A 77 -7.27 -3.83 10.79
N LEU A 78 -8.58 -3.53 10.83
CA LEU A 78 -9.13 -2.35 11.50
C LEU A 78 -9.57 -2.66 12.93
N GLN A 79 -9.50 -1.64 13.80
CA GLN A 79 -9.98 -1.67 15.18
C GLN A 79 -11.52 -1.65 15.27
#